data_AF-A0A959WVA0-F1
#
_entry.id   AF-A0A959WVA0-F1
#
_cell.length_a   1.000
_cell.length_b   1.000
_cell.length_c   1.000
_cell.angle_alpha   90.00
_cell.angle_beta   90.00
_cell.angle_gamma   90.00
#
_symmetry.space_group_name_H-M   'P 1'
#
loop_
_entity.id
_entity.type
_entity.pdbx_description
1 polymer ?
#
loop_
_entity_poly.entity_id
_entity_poly.type
_entity_poly.pdbx_seq_one_letter_code
_entity_poly.pdbx_strand_id
1 'polypeptide(L)'
;MSGSASRIAWWAVGCVAVGWLVVYNVLRLRGDYPSEAAAPALIGAAAGAVVFASGFVAARRMRASGRVLWGTSDDAARPAEGAYAAWRAAAVVLLVAAAASLVVGALLARDYAALSAPRPRANLLLIAWDLVFALWAGEEAVRVLRSDPDLRGIDASGFDAVWFACLLTAVLAGVAFSRDLLPALHVVLVALSGLAGAAVALALWRHRGASGVPWAVAWAVLVAAASIAAPVLI
;
A
#
# COMPACT_ATOMS: atom_id res chain seq x y z
N MET A 1 1.10 25.03 -12.26
CA MET A 1 0.04 23.99 -12.44
C MET A 1 0.56 22.60 -12.86
N SER A 2 1.87 22.36 -13.02
CA SER A 2 2.43 21.08 -13.50
C SER A 2 2.58 19.96 -12.45
N GLY A 3 2.47 20.27 -11.15
CA GLY A 3 2.69 19.30 -10.07
C GLY A 3 1.55 18.30 -9.81
N SER A 4 0.31 18.63 -10.18
CA SER A 4 -0.86 17.76 -9.93
C SER A 4 -1.02 16.67 -11.00
N ALA A 5 -0.83 17.02 -12.28
CA ALA A 5 -0.97 16.09 -13.38
C ALA A 5 0.10 14.98 -13.37
N SER A 6 1.35 15.32 -13.03
CA SER A 6 2.44 14.34 -12.89
C SER A 6 2.19 13.36 -11.74
N ARG A 7 1.66 13.85 -10.60
CA ARG A 7 1.32 13.03 -9.44
C ARG A 7 0.21 12.02 -9.75
N ILE A 8 -0.82 12.45 -10.48
CA ILE A 8 -1.93 11.58 -10.92
C ILE A 8 -1.44 10.55 -11.94
N ALA A 9 -0.55 10.93 -12.86
CA ALA A 9 0.04 10.01 -13.83
C ALA A 9 0.91 8.93 -13.14
N TRP A 10 1.75 9.32 -12.18
CA TRP A 10 2.53 8.36 -11.38
C TRP A 10 1.65 7.43 -10.54
N TRP A 11 0.53 7.92 -10.02
CA TRP A 11 -0.48 7.10 -9.37
C TRP A 11 -1.11 6.07 -10.31
N ALA A 12 -1.51 6.49 -11.51
CA ALA A 12 -2.07 5.60 -12.52
C ALA A 12 -1.05 4.54 -12.95
N VAL A 13 0.20 4.93 -13.16
CA VAL A 13 1.30 4.01 -13.48
C VAL A 13 1.56 3.04 -12.32
N GLY A 14 1.52 3.52 -11.08
CA GLY A 14 1.63 2.68 -9.89
C GLY A 14 0.49 1.65 -9.81
N CYS A 15 -0.76 2.07 -9.97
CA CYS A 15 -1.91 1.15 -9.99
C CYS A 15 -1.84 0.13 -11.14
N VAL A 16 -1.41 0.54 -12.33
CA VAL A 16 -1.25 -0.35 -13.49
C VAL A 16 -0.09 -1.31 -13.28
N ALA A 17 1.06 -0.84 -12.78
CA ALA A 17 2.22 -1.68 -12.50
C ALA A 17 1.93 -2.67 -11.38
N VAL A 18 1.23 -2.25 -10.34
CA VAL A 18 0.77 -3.12 -9.24
C VAL A 18 -0.26 -4.12 -9.74
N GLY A 19 -1.29 -3.67 -10.44
CA GLY A 19 -2.29 -4.57 -11.03
C GLY A 19 -1.64 -5.58 -11.96
N TRP A 20 -0.76 -5.14 -12.85
CA TRP A 20 0.00 -6.01 -13.73
C TRP A 20 0.87 -6.99 -12.94
N LEU A 21 1.62 -6.53 -11.94
CA LEU A 21 2.54 -7.37 -11.17
C LEU A 21 1.80 -8.40 -10.32
N VAL A 22 0.71 -8.00 -9.67
CA VAL A 22 -0.15 -8.91 -8.90
C VAL A 22 -0.72 -9.97 -9.80
N VAL A 23 -1.26 -9.58 -10.95
CA VAL A 23 -2.02 -10.50 -11.80
C VAL A 23 -1.08 -11.38 -12.61
N TYR A 24 0.01 -10.83 -13.13
CA TYR A 24 1.07 -11.59 -13.78
C TYR A 24 1.69 -12.62 -12.82
N ASN A 25 1.91 -12.25 -11.55
CA ASN A 25 2.41 -13.20 -10.55
C ASN A 25 1.35 -14.24 -10.21
N VAL A 26 0.10 -13.85 -9.96
CA VAL A 26 -1.03 -14.75 -9.63
C VAL A 26 -1.22 -15.82 -10.70
N LEU A 27 -1.03 -15.50 -11.97
CA LEU A 27 -1.26 -16.45 -13.07
C LEU A 27 -0.07 -17.33 -13.36
N ARG A 28 1.12 -16.83 -13.07
CA ARG A 28 2.29 -17.69 -12.99
C ARG A 28 2.21 -18.67 -11.80
N LEU A 29 1.37 -18.43 -10.78
CA LEU A 29 1.17 -19.35 -9.64
C LEU A 29 0.57 -20.68 -10.05
N ARG A 30 -0.25 -20.73 -11.12
CA ARG A 30 -0.90 -21.97 -11.55
C ARG A 30 -0.02 -22.88 -12.40
N GLY A 31 1.18 -22.44 -12.78
CA GLY A 31 2.04 -23.19 -13.69
C GLY A 31 1.57 -23.18 -15.15
N ASP A 32 0.51 -22.42 -15.44
CA ASP A 32 -0.06 -22.27 -16.78
C ASP A 32 0.95 -21.60 -17.73
N TYR A 33 0.96 -22.02 -18.99
CA TYR A 33 1.91 -21.50 -19.99
C TYR A 33 1.72 -19.98 -20.16
N PRO A 34 2.75 -19.20 -20.57
CA PRO A 34 2.65 -17.75 -20.74
C PRO A 34 1.52 -17.28 -21.68
N SER A 35 1.05 -18.14 -22.57
CA SER A 35 -0.14 -17.92 -23.43
C SER A 35 -1.47 -17.99 -22.67
N GLU A 36 -1.57 -18.80 -21.62
CA GLU A 36 -2.77 -18.99 -20.79
C GLU A 36 -2.88 -17.91 -19.70
N ALA A 37 -1.74 -17.34 -19.28
CA ALA A 37 -1.69 -16.22 -18.34
C ALA A 37 -2.18 -14.88 -18.94
N ALA A 38 -2.32 -14.77 -20.26
CA ALA A 38 -2.68 -13.50 -20.92
C ALA A 38 -4.13 -13.06 -20.63
N ALA A 39 -5.09 -13.98 -20.68
CA ALA A 39 -6.51 -13.65 -20.51
C ALA A 39 -6.83 -13.19 -19.07
N PRO A 40 -6.36 -13.86 -18.01
CA PRO A 40 -6.61 -13.37 -16.67
C PRO A 40 -5.70 -12.19 -16.29
N ALA A 41 -4.53 -12.01 -16.93
CA ALA A 41 -3.72 -10.78 -16.84
C ALA A 41 -4.52 -9.57 -17.30
N LEU A 42 -5.28 -9.74 -18.39
CA LEU A 42 -6.24 -8.75 -18.85
C LEU A 42 -7.40 -8.55 -17.87
N ILE A 43 -7.92 -9.61 -17.23
CA ILE A 43 -8.98 -9.48 -16.22
C ILE A 43 -8.50 -8.63 -15.04
N GLY A 44 -7.31 -8.92 -14.53
CA GLY A 44 -6.78 -8.19 -13.39
C GLY A 44 -6.32 -6.77 -13.74
N ALA A 45 -5.78 -6.54 -14.94
CA ALA A 45 -5.55 -5.20 -15.48
C ALA A 45 -6.88 -4.43 -15.64
N ALA A 46 -7.94 -5.09 -16.12
CA ALA A 46 -9.27 -4.51 -16.24
C ALA A 46 -9.89 -4.21 -14.87
N ALA A 47 -9.75 -5.12 -13.90
CA ALA A 47 -10.21 -4.89 -12.53
C ALA A 47 -9.46 -3.70 -11.90
N GLY A 48 -8.13 -3.65 -12.03
CA GLY A 48 -7.33 -2.51 -11.60
C GLY A 48 -7.75 -1.21 -12.28
N ALA A 49 -8.02 -1.24 -13.59
CA ALA A 49 -8.53 -0.11 -14.34
C ALA A 49 -9.93 0.33 -13.89
N VAL A 50 -10.83 -0.61 -13.56
CA VAL A 50 -12.17 -0.32 -13.03
C VAL A 50 -12.08 0.31 -11.64
N VAL A 51 -11.24 -0.22 -10.76
CA VAL A 51 -10.98 0.38 -9.43
C VAL A 51 -10.40 1.79 -9.59
N PHE A 52 -9.43 1.98 -10.48
CA PHE A 52 -8.89 3.31 -10.76
C PHE A 52 -9.95 4.26 -11.34
N ALA A 53 -10.72 3.82 -12.32
CA ALA A 53 -11.75 4.62 -12.97
C ALA A 53 -12.86 5.01 -11.99
N SER A 54 -13.31 4.07 -11.14
CA SER A 54 -14.30 4.36 -10.10
C SER A 54 -13.78 5.36 -9.07
N GLY A 55 -12.53 5.21 -8.60
CA GLY A 55 -11.86 6.19 -7.74
C GLY A 55 -11.73 7.56 -8.40
N PHE A 56 -11.36 7.60 -9.68
CA PHE A 56 -11.26 8.82 -10.47
C PHE A 56 -12.61 9.51 -10.67
N VAL A 57 -13.67 8.77 -10.97
CA VAL A 57 -15.03 9.29 -11.12
C VAL A 57 -15.57 9.80 -9.79
N ALA A 58 -15.37 9.08 -8.69
CA ALA A 58 -15.73 9.52 -7.36
C ALA A 58 -15.00 10.83 -7.01
N ALA A 59 -13.70 10.90 -7.28
CA ALA A 59 -12.92 12.12 -7.08
C ALA A 59 -13.43 13.28 -7.97
N ARG A 60 -13.77 13.02 -9.23
CA ARG A 60 -14.30 14.04 -10.13
C ARG A 60 -15.68 14.56 -9.68
N ARG A 61 -16.57 13.67 -9.23
CA ARG A 61 -17.90 14.03 -8.70
C ARG A 61 -17.80 14.85 -7.42
N MET A 62 -16.87 14.50 -6.53
CA MET A 62 -16.62 15.26 -5.30
C MET A 62 -16.02 16.64 -5.59
N ARG A 63 -15.12 16.78 -6.58
CA ARG A 63 -14.65 18.11 -7.02
C ARG A 63 -15.79 18.95 -7.61
N ALA A 64 -16.66 18.35 -8.42
CA ALA A 64 -17.79 19.05 -9.02
C ALA A 64 -18.81 19.56 -8.00
N SER A 65 -18.90 18.93 -6.81
CA SER A 65 -19.75 19.39 -5.70
C SER A 65 -19.08 20.43 -4.80
N GLY A 66 -17.93 20.98 -5.20
CA GLY A 66 -17.17 21.95 -4.40
C GLY A 66 -16.51 21.34 -3.16
N ARG A 67 -16.55 20.01 -3.00
CA ARG A 67 -15.87 19.32 -1.90
C ARG A 67 -14.39 19.15 -2.26
N VAL A 68 -13.54 19.82 -1.50
CA VAL A 68 -12.09 19.68 -1.61
C VAL A 68 -11.70 18.27 -1.12
N LEU A 69 -11.27 17.41 -2.04
CA LEU A 69 -10.82 16.04 -1.73
C LEU A 69 -9.46 15.98 -1.04
N TRP A 70 -8.61 16.96 -1.33
CA TRP A 70 -7.25 17.05 -0.86
C TRP A 70 -6.97 18.55 -0.72
N GLY A 71 -6.94 19.06 0.51
CA GLY A 71 -6.51 20.43 0.75
C GLY A 71 -5.12 20.64 0.16
N THR A 72 -4.93 21.72 -0.57
CA THR A 72 -3.59 22.17 -0.97
C THR A 72 -2.79 22.49 0.29
N SER A 73 -1.51 22.14 0.31
CA SER A 73 -0.60 22.40 1.45
C SER A 73 -0.56 23.85 1.90
N ASP A 74 -0.98 24.77 1.03
CA ASP A 74 -0.96 26.21 1.26
C ASP A 74 -2.17 26.71 2.08
N ASP A 75 -3.23 25.91 2.22
CA ASP A 75 -4.38 26.21 3.09
C ASP A 75 -4.20 25.59 4.48
N ALA A 76 -2.98 25.63 5.04
CA ALA A 76 -2.64 25.08 6.35
C ALA A 76 -3.36 25.84 7.48
N ALA A 77 -4.68 25.65 7.58
CA ALA A 77 -5.40 25.79 8.82
C ALA A 77 -4.67 24.95 9.86
N ARG A 78 -4.56 25.49 11.08
CA ARG A 78 -3.97 24.78 12.22
C ARG A 78 -4.50 23.34 12.23
N PRO A 79 -3.63 22.32 12.35
CA PRO A 79 -4.06 20.94 12.41
C PRO A 79 -5.17 20.80 13.46
N ALA A 80 -6.21 20.04 13.14
CA ALA A 80 -7.29 19.77 14.08
C ALA A 80 -6.72 19.25 15.40
N GLU A 81 -7.38 19.60 16.50
CA GLU A 81 -6.99 19.17 17.84
C GLU A 81 -6.86 17.63 17.86
N GLY A 82 -5.70 17.11 18.31
CA GLY A 82 -5.41 15.68 18.30
C GLY A 82 -4.90 15.08 16.98
N ALA A 83 -4.68 15.87 15.91
CA ALA A 83 -4.07 15.37 14.67
C ALA A 83 -2.66 14.80 14.91
N TYR A 84 -1.88 15.42 15.80
CA TYR A 84 -0.55 14.93 16.15
C TYR A 84 -0.59 13.57 16.86
N ALA A 85 -1.54 13.36 17.77
CA ALA A 85 -1.71 12.07 18.43
C ALA A 85 -2.08 10.96 17.42
N ALA A 86 -2.94 11.28 16.45
CA ALA A 86 -3.27 10.35 15.36
C ALA A 86 -2.04 10.01 14.50
N TRP A 87 -1.20 11.00 14.17
CA TRP A 87 0.04 10.79 13.45
C TRP A 87 1.04 9.93 14.20
N ARG A 88 1.23 10.18 15.50
CA ARG A 88 2.10 9.33 16.35
C ARG A 88 1.60 7.90 16.41
N ALA A 89 0.28 7.70 16.57
CA ALA A 89 -0.31 6.36 16.57
C ALA A 89 -0.07 5.66 15.22
N ALA A 90 -0.34 6.36 14.10
CA ALA A 90 -0.08 5.83 12.76
C ALA A 90 1.40 5.47 12.55
N ALA A 91 2.31 6.32 13.03
CA ALA A 91 3.75 6.06 12.94
C ALA A 91 4.18 4.83 13.73
N VAL A 92 3.63 4.59 14.94
CA VAL A 92 3.92 3.38 15.70
C VAL A 92 3.45 2.13 14.95
N VAL A 93 2.21 2.14 14.44
CA VAL A 93 1.68 1.00 13.67
C VAL A 93 2.50 0.77 12.39
N LEU A 94 2.89 1.83 11.70
CA LEU A 94 3.74 1.78 10.52
C LEU A 94 5.12 1.19 10.83
N LEU A 95 5.73 1.57 11.96
CA LEU A 95 7.02 1.04 12.40
C LEU A 95 6.95 -0.46 12.71
N VAL A 96 5.84 -0.92 13.32
CA VAL A 96 5.60 -2.36 13.55
C VAL A 96 5.46 -3.12 12.23
N ALA A 97 4.70 -2.58 11.27
CA ALA A 97 4.59 -3.17 9.94
C ALA A 97 5.93 -3.22 9.19
N ALA A 98 6.73 -2.14 9.28
CA ALA A 98 8.06 -2.06 8.70
C ALA A 98 9.01 -3.11 9.30
N ALA A 99 9.00 -3.26 10.63
CA ALA A 99 9.81 -4.29 11.31
C ALA A 99 9.39 -5.71 10.90
N ALA A 100 8.08 -5.97 10.81
CA ALA A 100 7.57 -7.26 10.35
C ALA A 100 8.00 -7.56 8.90
N SER A 101 7.89 -6.57 8.00
CA SER A 101 8.33 -6.71 6.60
C SER A 101 9.84 -6.95 6.51
N LEU A 102 10.66 -6.28 7.33
CA LEU A 102 12.11 -6.54 7.39
C LEU A 102 12.42 -7.99 7.79
N VAL A 103 11.73 -8.51 8.81
CA VAL A 103 11.90 -9.89 9.28
C VAL A 103 11.48 -10.88 8.20
N VAL A 104 10.33 -10.66 7.55
CA VAL A 104 9.85 -11.51 6.45
C VAL A 104 10.82 -11.50 5.27
N GLY A 105 11.24 -10.32 4.82
CA GLY A 105 12.19 -10.17 3.72
C GLY A 105 13.54 -10.83 4.01
N ALA A 106 14.05 -10.72 5.24
CA ALA A 106 15.29 -11.37 5.66
C ALA A 106 15.19 -12.90 5.69
N LEU A 107 14.08 -13.44 6.20
CA LEU A 107 13.83 -14.88 6.22
C LEU A 107 13.66 -15.43 4.79
N LEU A 108 12.90 -14.74 3.93
CA LEU A 108 12.78 -15.09 2.51
C LEU A 108 14.13 -15.06 1.81
N ALA A 109 14.97 -14.07 2.10
CA ALA A 109 16.32 -13.97 1.52
C ALA A 109 17.21 -15.15 1.94
N ARG A 110 17.14 -15.54 3.22
CA ARG A 110 17.84 -16.71 3.74
C ARG A 110 17.38 -17.99 3.04
N ASP A 111 16.07 -18.22 2.96
CA ASP A 111 15.50 -19.42 2.32
C ASP A 111 15.84 -19.45 0.83
N TYR A 112 15.76 -18.30 0.16
CA TYR A 112 16.12 -18.17 -1.24
C TYR A 112 17.60 -18.48 -1.50
N ALA A 113 18.50 -18.05 -0.61
CA ALA A 113 19.93 -18.33 -0.71
C ALA A 113 20.25 -19.83 -0.54
N ALA A 114 19.45 -20.56 0.24
CA ALA A 114 19.60 -21.99 0.49
C ALA A 114 19.11 -22.89 -0.67
N LEU A 115 18.37 -22.34 -1.65
CA LEU A 115 17.88 -23.12 -2.79
C LEU A 115 19.01 -23.56 -3.73
N SER A 116 19.04 -24.85 -4.04
CA SER A 116 19.99 -25.54 -4.94
C SER A 116 19.67 -25.43 -6.45
N ALA A 117 18.69 -24.59 -6.82
CA ALA A 117 18.18 -24.31 -8.18
C ALA A 117 17.03 -25.23 -8.66
N PRO A 118 16.10 -24.72 -9.51
CA PRO A 118 15.99 -23.36 -10.05
C PRO A 118 15.43 -22.35 -9.04
N ARG A 119 15.92 -21.10 -9.09
CA ARG A 119 15.53 -20.03 -8.17
C ARG A 119 14.45 -19.13 -8.78
N PRO A 120 13.24 -19.04 -8.20
CA PRO A 120 12.16 -18.22 -8.76
C PRO A 120 12.48 -16.72 -8.66
N ARG A 121 12.53 -16.00 -9.80
CA ARG A 121 12.75 -14.53 -9.81
C ARG A 121 11.68 -13.74 -9.04
N ALA A 122 10.47 -14.29 -8.92
CA ALA A 122 9.39 -13.68 -8.14
C ALA A 122 9.76 -13.52 -6.65
N ASN A 123 10.48 -14.48 -6.07
CA ASN A 123 10.92 -14.41 -4.68
C ASN A 123 11.92 -13.26 -4.46
N LEU A 124 12.82 -13.00 -5.42
CA LEU A 124 13.73 -11.85 -5.36
C LEU A 124 12.98 -10.52 -5.34
N LEU A 125 11.91 -10.41 -6.11
CA LEU A 125 11.10 -9.20 -6.14
C LEU A 125 10.36 -9.00 -4.81
N LEU A 126 9.81 -10.06 -4.21
CA LEU A 126 9.19 -9.99 -2.88
C LEU A 126 10.21 -9.57 -1.81
N ILE A 127 11.38 -10.20 -1.79
CA ILE A 127 12.48 -9.83 -0.88
C ILE A 127 12.87 -8.35 -1.06
N ALA A 128 13.11 -7.93 -2.30
CA ALA A 128 13.50 -6.55 -2.58
C ALA A 128 12.42 -5.56 -2.15
N TRP A 129 11.15 -5.87 -2.41
CA TRP A 129 10.03 -5.05 -2.00
C TRP A 129 9.94 -4.93 -0.47
N ASP A 130 10.00 -6.05 0.26
CA ASP A 130 9.91 -6.05 1.72
C ASP A 130 11.03 -5.22 2.35
N LEU A 131 12.26 -5.31 1.83
CA LEU A 131 13.38 -4.50 2.29
C LEU A 131 13.16 -3.00 1.99
N VAL A 132 12.71 -2.66 0.78
CA VAL A 132 12.43 -1.27 0.40
C VAL A 132 11.29 -0.69 1.25
N PHE A 133 10.20 -1.43 1.42
CA PHE A 133 9.07 -1.02 2.23
C PHE A 133 9.49 -0.84 3.69
N ALA A 134 10.23 -1.79 4.28
CA ALA A 134 10.69 -1.69 5.66
C ALA A 134 11.57 -0.45 5.91
N LEU A 135 12.54 -0.19 5.04
CA LEU A 135 13.42 0.97 5.16
C LEU A 135 12.64 2.28 5.01
N TRP A 136 11.81 2.37 3.97
CA TRP A 136 11.06 3.58 3.68
C TRP A 136 9.98 3.87 4.73
N ALA A 137 9.13 2.90 5.06
CA ALA A 137 8.10 3.04 6.07
C ALA A 137 8.70 3.28 7.47
N GLY A 138 9.83 2.64 7.78
CA GLY A 138 10.57 2.86 9.02
C GLY A 138 11.13 4.28 9.13
N GLU A 139 11.75 4.81 8.08
CA GLU A 139 12.25 6.18 8.03
C GLU A 139 11.10 7.19 8.23
N GLU A 140 9.99 6.99 7.51
CA GLU A 140 8.79 7.83 7.61
C GLU A 140 8.17 7.81 9.02
N ALA A 141 8.07 6.62 9.62
CA ALA A 141 7.58 6.49 11.00
C ALA A 141 8.50 7.20 12.00
N VAL A 142 9.81 6.99 11.91
CA VAL A 142 10.79 7.62 12.80
C VAL A 142 10.79 9.14 12.62
N ARG A 143 10.64 9.63 11.39
CA ARG A 143 10.52 11.06 11.10
C ARG A 143 9.34 11.69 11.83
N VAL A 144 8.17 11.04 11.80
CA VAL A 144 6.98 11.49 12.54
C VAL A 144 7.21 11.44 14.05
N LEU A 145 7.78 10.35 14.57
CA LEU A 145 8.02 10.19 16.00
C LEU A 145 9.04 11.18 16.58
N ARG A 146 9.97 11.66 15.76
CA ARG A 146 10.96 12.69 16.11
C ARG A 146 10.49 14.11 15.82
N SER A 147 9.35 14.29 15.16
CA SER A 147 8.83 15.62 14.83
C SER A 147 8.35 16.30 16.11
N ASP A 148 8.73 17.56 16.29
CA ASP A 148 8.32 18.36 17.44
C ASP A 148 6.88 18.88 17.22
N PRO A 149 5.93 18.62 18.14
CA PRO A 149 4.55 19.09 18.01
C PRO A 149 4.40 20.61 18.00
N ASP A 150 5.33 21.35 18.61
CA ASP A 150 5.21 22.80 18.81
C ASP A 150 5.95 23.62 17.74
N LEU A 151 6.92 23.02 17.03
CA LEU A 151 7.87 23.76 16.20
C LEU A 151 7.74 23.54 14.68
N ARG A 152 7.12 22.46 14.20
CA ARG A 152 6.91 22.23 12.76
C ARG A 152 5.60 21.48 12.50
N GLY A 153 4.77 21.98 11.59
CA GLY A 153 3.70 21.18 11.02
C GLY A 153 4.30 19.91 10.40
N ILE A 154 3.72 18.75 10.70
CA ILE A 154 4.12 17.50 10.05
C ILE A 154 3.92 17.70 8.54
N ASP A 155 5.00 17.62 7.78
CA ASP A 155 4.90 17.66 6.32
C ASP A 155 4.22 16.37 5.86
N ALA A 156 2.93 16.48 5.56
CA ALA A 156 2.13 15.37 5.10
C ALA A 156 2.40 15.04 3.62
N SER A 157 3.29 15.78 2.92
CA SER A 157 3.60 15.60 1.50
C SER A 157 4.48 14.36 1.27
N GLY A 158 3.87 13.18 1.41
CA GLY A 158 4.55 11.90 1.22
C GLY A 158 3.72 10.73 1.73
N PHE A 159 2.84 10.98 2.70
CA PHE A 159 2.02 9.92 3.30
C PHE A 159 0.99 9.30 2.36
N ASP A 160 0.64 9.97 1.27
CA ASP A 160 -0.18 9.36 0.22
C ASP A 160 0.55 8.17 -0.43
N ALA A 161 1.87 8.29 -0.60
CA ALA A 161 2.72 7.25 -1.13
C ALA A 161 2.97 6.15 -0.10
N VAL A 162 3.13 6.50 1.19
CA VAL A 162 3.22 5.53 2.30
C VAL A 162 1.94 4.72 2.43
N TRP A 163 0.78 5.37 2.37
CA TRP A 163 -0.53 4.69 2.36
C TRP A 163 -0.61 3.67 1.23
N PHE A 164 -0.24 4.08 0.01
CA PHE A 164 -0.21 3.17 -1.14
C PHE A 164 0.77 2.01 -0.94
N ALA A 165 1.95 2.28 -0.39
CA ALA A 165 2.96 1.27 -0.10
C ALA A 165 2.42 0.21 0.87
N CYS A 166 1.70 0.63 1.92
CA CYS A 166 1.03 -0.29 2.84
C CYS A 166 0.02 -1.20 2.13
N LEU A 167 -0.79 -0.66 1.22
CA LEU A 167 -1.74 -1.47 0.44
C LEU A 167 -1.01 -2.46 -0.47
N LEU A 168 0.03 -2.00 -1.16
CA LEU A 168 0.82 -2.84 -2.04
C LEU A 168 1.50 -3.97 -1.26
N THR A 169 2.09 -3.69 -0.10
CA THR A 169 2.67 -4.72 0.78
C THR A 169 1.62 -5.73 1.22
N ALA A 170 0.40 -5.29 1.57
CA ALA A 170 -0.68 -6.22 1.90
C ALA A 170 -1.01 -7.16 0.72
N VAL A 171 -1.09 -6.64 -0.51
CA VAL A 171 -1.37 -7.49 -1.68
C VAL A 171 -0.21 -8.45 -1.97
N LEU A 172 1.03 -7.96 -1.97
CA LEU A 172 2.21 -8.79 -2.24
C LEU A 172 2.40 -9.88 -1.19
N ALA A 173 2.11 -9.56 0.08
CA ALA A 173 2.09 -10.55 1.14
C ALA A 173 0.99 -11.60 0.93
N GLY A 174 -0.20 -11.22 0.45
CA GLY A 174 -1.24 -12.17 0.05
C GLY A 174 -0.80 -13.10 -1.09
N VAL A 175 -0.09 -12.56 -2.08
CA VAL A 175 0.51 -13.36 -3.16
C VAL A 175 1.57 -14.31 -2.62
N ALA A 176 2.43 -13.87 -1.71
CA ALA A 176 3.44 -14.73 -1.10
C ALA A 176 2.81 -15.83 -0.21
N PHE A 177 1.73 -15.49 0.52
CA PHE A 177 0.93 -16.46 1.28
C PHE A 177 0.36 -17.55 0.37
N SER A 178 -0.20 -17.20 -0.80
CA SER A 178 -0.69 -18.19 -1.78
C SER A 178 0.41 -19.09 -2.39
N ARG A 179 1.69 -18.81 -2.12
CA ARG A 179 2.84 -19.60 -2.56
C ARG A 179 3.42 -20.50 -1.46
N ASP A 180 2.75 -20.59 -0.32
CA ASP A 180 3.25 -21.25 0.90
C ASP A 180 4.65 -20.75 1.32
N LEU A 181 5.01 -19.52 0.95
CA LEU A 181 6.24 -18.90 1.42
C LEU A 181 5.96 -18.35 2.80
N LEU A 182 6.49 -18.95 3.87
CA LEU A 182 6.33 -18.47 5.25
C LEU A 182 4.88 -18.04 5.58
N PRO A 183 3.88 -18.93 5.40
CA PRO A 183 2.47 -18.52 5.26
C PRO A 183 1.94 -17.75 6.47
N ALA A 184 2.25 -18.21 7.69
CA ALA A 184 1.85 -17.54 8.91
C ALA A 184 2.38 -16.09 9.01
N LEU A 185 3.63 -15.86 8.59
CA LEU A 185 4.24 -14.54 8.64
C LEU A 185 3.65 -13.59 7.60
N HIS A 186 3.29 -14.10 6.42
CA HIS A 186 2.63 -13.27 5.40
C HIS A 186 1.21 -12.90 5.78
N VAL A 187 0.44 -13.79 6.44
CA VAL A 187 -0.87 -13.40 7.00
C VAL A 187 -0.72 -12.26 8.02
N VAL A 188 0.28 -12.35 8.90
CA VAL A 188 0.59 -11.28 9.85
C VAL A 188 0.99 -9.99 9.11
N LEU A 189 1.82 -10.09 8.07
CA LEU A 189 2.25 -8.94 7.28
C LEU A 189 1.09 -8.27 6.52
N VAL A 190 0.14 -9.05 5.98
CA VAL A 190 -1.10 -8.53 5.37
C VAL A 190 -1.89 -7.71 6.40
N ALA A 191 -2.12 -8.28 7.59
CA ALA A 191 -2.88 -7.63 8.65
C ALA A 191 -2.21 -6.33 9.12
N LEU A 192 -0.91 -6.39 9.43
CA LEU A 192 -0.14 -5.23 9.89
C LEU A 192 -0.07 -4.12 8.84
N SER A 193 0.15 -4.47 7.58
CA SER A 193 0.22 -3.48 6.49
C SER A 193 -1.15 -2.86 6.22
N GLY A 194 -2.23 -3.65 6.27
CA GLY A 194 -3.60 -3.13 6.17
C GLY A 194 -3.94 -2.16 7.30
N LEU A 195 -3.60 -2.52 8.56
CA LEU A 195 -3.77 -1.65 9.72
C LEU A 195 -2.93 -0.37 9.63
N ALA A 196 -1.68 -0.46 9.19
CA ALA A 196 -0.82 0.69 8.98
C ALA A 196 -1.40 1.62 7.90
N GLY A 197 -1.86 1.07 6.77
CA GLY A 197 -2.54 1.83 5.73
C GLY A 197 -3.79 2.54 6.26
N ALA A 198 -4.65 1.86 7.00
CA ALA A 198 -5.84 2.45 7.61
C ALA A 198 -5.48 3.58 8.60
N ALA A 199 -4.46 3.38 9.45
CA ALA A 199 -4.01 4.38 10.41
C ALA A 199 -3.44 5.64 9.72
N VAL A 200 -2.63 5.46 8.67
CA VAL A 200 -2.10 6.57 7.86
C VAL A 200 -3.23 7.32 7.16
N ALA A 201 -4.20 6.62 6.58
CA ALA A 201 -5.38 7.24 5.96
C ALA A 201 -6.20 8.06 6.97
N LEU A 202 -6.39 7.54 8.19
CA LEU A 202 -7.09 8.25 9.27
C LEU A 202 -6.30 9.46 9.78
N ALA A 203 -4.98 9.37 9.87
CA ALA A 203 -4.13 10.49 10.26
C ALA A 203 -4.14 11.60 9.18
N LEU A 204 -4.00 11.22 7.91
CA LEU A 204 -4.16 12.13 6.76
C LEU A 204 -5.52 12.82 6.77
N TRP A 205 -6.58 12.10 7.13
CA TRP A 205 -7.92 12.66 7.25
C TRP A 205 -8.02 13.74 8.31
N ARG A 206 -7.59 13.43 9.54
CA ARG A 206 -7.62 14.39 10.65
C ARG A 206 -6.76 15.61 10.35
N HIS A 207 -5.69 15.41 9.59
CA HIS A 207 -4.79 16.49 9.19
C HIS A 207 -5.37 17.37 8.06
N ARG A 208 -5.99 16.78 7.04
CA ARG A 208 -6.46 17.50 5.84
C ARG A 208 -7.96 17.84 5.83
N GLY A 209 -8.74 17.34 6.79
CA GLY A 209 -10.19 17.55 6.88
C GLY A 209 -11.00 16.96 5.71
N ALA A 210 -10.43 16.03 4.93
CA ALA A 210 -10.97 15.63 3.64
C ALA A 210 -12.09 14.57 3.70
N SER A 211 -13.18 14.76 2.95
CA SER A 211 -14.36 13.87 2.97
C SER A 211 -14.19 12.48 2.32
N GLY A 212 -13.04 12.16 1.71
CA GLY A 212 -12.80 10.91 0.96
C GLY A 212 -12.28 9.71 1.78
N VAL A 213 -12.00 9.89 3.07
CA VAL A 213 -11.25 8.94 3.90
C VAL A 213 -11.99 7.66 4.29
N PRO A 214 -13.31 7.65 4.56
CA PRO A 214 -14.04 6.42 4.84
C PRO A 214 -13.85 5.39 3.72
N TRP A 215 -13.77 5.85 2.47
CA TRP A 215 -13.49 5.01 1.32
C TRP A 215 -12.06 4.49 1.29
N ALA A 216 -11.06 5.31 1.59
CA ALA A 216 -9.66 4.88 1.62
C ALA A 216 -9.40 3.82 2.72
N VAL A 217 -10.01 3.99 3.89
CA VAL A 217 -9.96 3.02 4.99
C VAL A 217 -10.70 1.73 4.62
N ALA A 218 -11.92 1.86 4.08
CA ALA A 218 -12.68 0.70 3.60
C ALA A 218 -11.90 -0.08 2.53
N TRP A 219 -11.25 0.62 1.59
CA TRP A 219 -10.39 0.00 0.60
C TRP A 219 -9.20 -0.72 1.22
N ALA A 220 -8.53 -0.14 2.21
CA ALA A 220 -7.44 -0.81 2.92
C ALA A 220 -7.88 -2.13 3.57
N VAL A 221 -9.02 -2.10 4.25
CA VAL A 221 -9.62 -3.27 4.89
C VAL A 221 -10.04 -4.31 3.85
N LEU A 222 -10.72 -3.89 2.77
CA LEU A 222 -11.16 -4.76 1.70
C LEU A 222 -9.99 -5.42 0.98
N VAL A 223 -8.92 -4.67 0.70
CA VAL A 223 -7.71 -5.19 0.05
C VAL A 223 -7.03 -6.21 0.96
N ALA A 224 -6.87 -5.92 2.25
CA ALA A 224 -6.29 -6.87 3.20
C ALA A 224 -7.16 -8.14 3.33
N ALA A 225 -8.48 -8.00 3.48
CA ALA A 225 -9.41 -9.11 3.57
C ALA A 225 -9.39 -9.96 2.29
N ALA A 226 -9.43 -9.34 1.12
CA ALA A 226 -9.35 -10.03 -0.17
C ALA A 226 -8.00 -10.75 -0.34
N SER A 227 -6.90 -10.16 0.14
CA SER A 227 -5.56 -10.76 0.06
C SER A 227 -5.43 -12.01 0.93
N ILE A 228 -6.19 -12.11 2.04
CA ILE A 228 -6.26 -13.31 2.88
C ILE A 228 -7.28 -14.31 2.33
N ALA A 229 -8.45 -13.84 1.89
CA ALA A 229 -9.56 -14.71 1.50
C ALA A 229 -9.35 -15.36 0.13
N ALA A 230 -8.79 -14.64 -0.85
CA ALA A 230 -8.64 -15.17 -2.21
C ALA A 230 -7.80 -16.46 -2.27
N PRO A 231 -6.67 -16.58 -1.54
CA PRO A 231 -5.91 -17.84 -1.50
C PRO A 231 -6.63 -19.00 -0.80
N VAL A 232 -7.61 -18.74 0.06
CA VAL A 232 -8.36 -19.79 0.79
C VAL A 232 -9.55 -20.30 -0.03
N LEU A 233 -10.10 -19.45 -0.91
CA LEU A 233 -11.29 -19.75 -1.70
C LEU A 233 -10.99 -20.45 -3.05
N ILE A 234 -9.71 -20.51 -3.44
CA ILE A 234 -9.23 -21.07 -4.72
C ILE A 234 -8.42 -22.33 -4.41
#